data_AF-A0A1C4JK10-F1
#
_entry.id   AF-A0A1C4JK10-F1
#
_cell.length_a   1.000
_cell.length_b   1.000
_cell.length_c   1.000
_cell.angle_alpha   90.00
_cell.angle_beta   90.00
_cell.angle_gamma   90.00
#
_symmetry.space_group_name_H-M   'P 1'
#
loop_
_entity.id
_entity.type
_entity.pdbx_description
1 polymer ?
#
loop_
_entity_poly.entity_id
_entity_poly.type
_entity_poly.pdbx_seq_one_letter_code
_entity_poly.pdbx_strand_id
1 'polypeptide(L)'
;MRLSTVILPVNRWSEGGRAQWVRAEELGFHAAYTYDHLSWRTFRDGPWFGALPTLTAAATATTRLRLGTLVTSVKARSPIRG
;
A
#
# COMPACT_ATOMS: atom_id res chain seq x y z
N MET A 1 -18.76 -9.81 -11.49
CA MET A 1 -17.42 -10.05 -10.93
C MET A 1 -16.78 -8.71 -10.56
N ARG A 2 -16.04 -8.60 -9.45
CA ARG A 2 -15.34 -7.35 -9.04
C ARG A 2 -13.83 -7.60 -9.00
N LEU A 3 -13.06 -6.80 -9.72
CA LEU A 3 -11.60 -6.94 -9.80
C LEU A 3 -10.93 -6.03 -8.77
N SER A 4 -9.90 -6.54 -8.10
CA SER A 4 -9.09 -5.80 -7.12
C SER A 4 -7.61 -5.97 -7.44
N THR A 5 -6.76 -5.08 -6.91
CA THR A 5 -5.32 -5.09 -7.19
C THR A 5 -4.46 -5.00 -5.91
N VAL A 6 -3.18 -5.34 -6.04
CA VAL A 6 -2.17 -5.16 -5.00
C VAL A 6 -1.11 -4.19 -5.50
N ILE A 7 -0.83 -3.15 -4.71
CA ILE A 7 0.22 -2.17 -4.99
C ILE A 7 1.31 -2.36 -3.94
N LEU A 8 2.53 -2.65 -4.41
CA LEU A 8 3.68 -2.87 -3.55
C LEU A 8 4.18 -1.54 -2.96
N PRO A 9 4.51 -1.48 -1.66
CA PRO A 9 4.95 -0.25 -1.00
C PRO A 9 6.46 -0.04 -1.23
N VAL A 10 6.91 -0.12 -2.48
CA VAL A 10 8.33 -0.04 -2.86
C VAL A 10 8.71 1.32 -3.44
N ASN A 11 7.73 2.10 -3.89
CA ASN A 11 7.97 3.43 -4.45
C ASN A 11 7.74 4.50 -3.39
N ARG A 12 8.63 5.50 -3.34
CA ARG A 12 8.38 6.72 -2.56
C ARG A 12 7.09 7.37 -3.04
N TRP A 13 6.36 7.98 -2.12
CA TRP A 13 5.06 8.60 -2.43
C TRP A 13 5.16 9.64 -3.55
N SER A 14 6.18 10.51 -3.47
CA SER A 14 6.49 11.54 -4.46
C SER A 14 7.06 11.02 -5.78
N GLU A 15 7.63 9.81 -5.79
CA GLU A 15 8.34 9.22 -6.94
C GLU A 15 7.47 8.14 -7.62
N GLY A 16 6.16 8.39 -7.72
CA GLY A 16 5.24 7.51 -8.45
C GLY A 16 4.34 6.65 -7.57
N GLY A 17 4.59 6.54 -6.26
CA GLY A 17 3.69 5.85 -5.33
C GLY A 17 2.27 6.42 -5.42
N ARG A 18 2.10 7.74 -5.33
CA ARG A 18 0.78 8.40 -5.47
C ARG A 18 0.09 8.07 -6.79
N ALA A 19 0.83 8.11 -7.89
CA ALA A 19 0.29 7.90 -9.23
C ALA A 19 -0.27 6.48 -9.39
N GLN A 20 0.37 5.47 -8.80
CA GLN A 20 -0.13 4.09 -8.84
C GLN A 20 -1.49 3.92 -8.15
N TRP A 21 -1.67 4.53 -6.98
CA TRP A 21 -2.94 4.47 -6.24
C TRP A 21 -4.07 5.21 -6.94
N VAL A 22 -3.80 6.43 -7.44
CA VAL A 22 -4.78 7.18 -8.23
C VAL A 22 -5.15 6.41 -9.49
N ARG A 23 -4.17 5.82 -10.19
CA ARG A 23 -4.41 5.04 -11.39
C ARG A 23 -5.27 3.80 -11.13
N ALA A 24 -5.12 3.15 -9.98
CA ALA A 24 -5.97 2.03 -9.62
C ALA A 24 -7.44 2.44 -9.45
N GLU A 25 -7.71 3.62 -8.90
CA GLU A 25 -9.06 4.18 -8.84
C GLU A 25 -9.60 4.52 -10.24
N GLU A 26 -8.80 5.19 -11.07
CA GLU A 26 -9.19 5.55 -12.45
C GLU A 26 -9.49 4.33 -13.33
N LEU A 27 -8.76 3.24 -13.14
CA LEU A 27 -8.98 1.97 -13.84
C LEU A 27 -10.22 1.22 -13.33
N GLY A 28 -10.90 1.71 -12.28
CA GLY A 28 -12.13 1.15 -11.77
C GLY A 28 -11.94 -0.12 -10.93
N PHE A 29 -10.76 -0.31 -10.33
CA PHE A 29 -10.58 -1.40 -9.37
C PHE A 29 -11.52 -1.23 -8.18
N HIS A 30 -12.10 -2.34 -7.73
CA HIS A 30 -13.03 -2.34 -6.62
C HIS A 30 -12.34 -2.06 -5.29
N ALA A 31 -11.14 -2.63 -5.11
CA ALA A 31 -10.28 -2.42 -3.96
C ALA A 31 -8.81 -2.49 -4.39
N ALA A 32 -7.96 -1.80 -3.62
CA ALA A 32 -6.52 -1.93 -3.71
C ALA A 32 -5.93 -2.27 -2.34
N TYR A 33 -4.94 -3.16 -2.35
CA TYR A 33 -4.29 -3.64 -1.14
C TYR A 33 -2.79 -3.38 -1.17
N THR A 34 -2.16 -3.37 0.01
CA THR A 34 -0.70 -3.43 0.15
C THR A 34 -0.31 -4.44 1.22
N TYR A 35 0.95 -4.89 1.22
CA TYR A 35 1.44 -5.88 2.19
C TYR A 35 1.87 -5.20 3.49
N ASP A 36 1.43 -5.72 4.63
CA ASP A 36 1.72 -5.10 5.93
C ASP A 36 3.04 -5.55 6.56
N HIS A 37 3.58 -6.71 6.18
CA HIS A 37 4.79 -7.28 6.77
C HIS A 37 5.59 -8.19 5.83
N LEU A 38 6.91 -8.19 6.07
CA LEU A 38 8.02 -8.87 5.36
C LEU A 38 8.29 -8.34 3.96
N SER A 39 9.42 -7.63 3.86
CA SER A 39 10.10 -7.38 2.59
C SER A 39 10.13 -8.68 1.77
N TRP A 40 9.66 -8.59 0.53
CA TRP A 40 9.86 -9.70 -0.40
C TRP A 40 11.36 -9.88 -0.59
N ARG A 41 11.86 -11.13 -0.64
CA ARG A 41 13.31 -11.41 -0.77
C ARG A 41 13.97 -10.68 -1.95
N THR A 42 13.20 -10.40 -3.00
CA THR A 42 13.60 -9.66 -4.22
C THR A 42 13.74 -8.15 -4.01
N PHE A 43 13.09 -7.56 -3.00
CA PHE A 43 13.13 -6.13 -2.67
C PHE A 43 13.91 -5.84 -1.38
N ARG A 44 14.74 -6.78 -0.92
CA ARG A 44 15.49 -6.66 0.35
C ARG A 44 16.33 -5.39 0.43
N ASP A 45 16.92 -4.98 -0.69
CA ASP A 45 17.86 -3.86 -0.75
C ASP A 45 17.20 -2.54 -1.17
N GLY A 46 15.88 -2.55 -1.39
CA GLY A 46 15.08 -1.39 -1.75
C GLY A 46 14.20 -0.89 -0.60
N PRO A 47 13.65 0.33 -0.70
CA PRO A 47 12.74 0.85 0.30
C PRO A 47 11.48 -0.02 0.39
N TRP A 48 11.02 -0.25 1.61
CA TRP A 48 9.75 -0.90 1.91
C TRP A 48 8.96 -0.04 2.90
N PHE A 49 7.96 0.67 2.39
CA PHE A 49 7.15 1.58 3.20
C PHE A 49 6.14 0.80 4.05
N GLY A 50 5.88 1.29 5.26
CA GLY A 50 4.91 0.68 6.15
C GLY A 50 3.49 0.76 5.58
N ALA A 51 2.74 -0.33 5.63
CA ALA A 51 1.39 -0.39 5.05
C ALA A 51 0.44 0.67 5.62
N LEU A 52 0.48 0.95 6.94
CA LEU A 52 -0.40 1.96 7.52
C LEU A 52 -0.14 3.36 6.93
N PRO A 53 1.10 3.92 6.96
CA PRO A 53 1.40 5.17 6.28
C PRO A 53 1.03 5.17 4.79
N THR A 54 1.29 4.07 4.07
CA THR A 54 0.94 3.94 2.65
C THR A 54 -0.58 4.00 2.44
N LEU A 55 -1.36 3.27 3.22
CA LEU A 55 -2.82 3.25 3.12
C LEU A 55 -3.43 4.60 3.56
N THR A 56 -2.87 5.25 4.58
CA THR A 56 -3.27 6.60 4.97
C THR A 56 -3.04 7.60 3.83
N ALA A 57 -1.88 7.56 3.17
CA ALA A 57 -1.60 8.41 2.03
C ALA A 57 -2.51 8.07 0.82
N ALA A 58 -2.79 6.79 0.57
CA ALA A 58 -3.74 6.37 -0.45
C ALA A 58 -5.16 6.89 -0.17
N ALA A 59 -5.60 6.89 1.09
CA ALA A 59 -6.90 7.39 1.50
C ALA A 59 -7.08 8.89 1.26
N THR A 60 -6.00 9.67 1.33
CA THR A 60 -6.06 11.12 1.01
C THR A 60 -5.99 11.41 -0.48
N ALA A 61 -5.54 10.46 -1.30
CA ALA A 61 -5.40 10.63 -2.75
C ALA A 61 -6.51 9.99 -3.58
N THR A 62 -7.37 9.16 -2.97
CA THR A 62 -8.47 8.46 -3.63
C THR A 62 -9.79 8.73 -2.91
N THR A 63 -10.92 8.56 -3.60
CA THR A 63 -12.25 8.97 -3.08
C THR A 63 -13.25 7.83 -2.94
N ARG A 64 -13.06 6.75 -3.72
CA ARG A 64 -13.98 5.62 -3.87
C ARG A 64 -13.27 4.28 -3.75
N LEU A 65 -11.97 4.24 -3.99
CA LEU A 65 -11.15 3.03 -3.90
C LEU A 65 -11.15 2.48 -2.46
N ARG A 66 -11.55 1.22 -2.29
CA ARG A 66 -11.49 0.55 -0.98
C ARG A 66 -10.06 0.13 -0.70
N LEU A 67 -9.56 0.43 0.50
CA LEU A 67 -8.17 0.22 0.87
C LEU A 67 -8.05 -0.85 1.95
N GLY A 68 -7.00 -1.67 1.89
CA GLY A 68 -6.74 -2.66 2.92
C GLY A 68 -5.36 -3.28 2.85
N THR A 69 -5.08 -4.18 3.77
CA THR A 69 -3.87 -5.01 3.78
C THR A 69 -4.18 -6.36 3.16
N LEU A 70 -3.34 -6.85 2.24
CA LEU A 70 -3.44 -8.22 1.75
C LEU A 70 -2.49 -9.06 2.59
N VAL A 71 -3.06 -9.86 3.51
CA VAL A 71 -2.37 -10.45 4.68
C VAL A 71 -2.06 -9.36 5.72
N THR A 72 -2.74 -9.46 6.86
CA THR A 72 -2.41 -8.69 8.06
C THR A 72 -1.52 -9.57 8.93
N SER A 73 -0.26 -9.21 9.19
CA SER A 73 0.50 -9.92 10.22
C SER A 73 -0.01 -9.55 11.60
N VAL A 74 -0.09 -10.58 12.44
CA VAL A 74 -0.48 -10.48 13.84
C VAL A 74 0.70 -10.03 14.73
N LYS A 75 1.83 -9.57 14.15
CA LYS A 75 2.95 -9.06 14.95
C LYS A 75 2.60 -7.69 15.54
N ALA A 76 2.66 -7.59 16.87
CA ALA A 76 2.60 -6.33 17.58
C ALA A 76 3.62 -5.35 16.98
N ARG A 77 3.14 -4.19 16.52
CA ARG A 77 4.02 -3.12 16.07
C ARG A 77 4.65 -2.50 17.30
N SER A 78 5.97 -2.61 17.43
CA SER A 78 6.74 -1.86 18.43
C SER A 78 6.54 -0.36 18.17
N PRO A 79 6.30 0.47 19.19
CA PRO A 79 6.16 1.91 19.01
C PRO A 79 7.49 2.47 18.47
N ILE A 80 7.41 3.25 17.41
CA ILE A 80 8.54 4.06 16.96
C ILE A 80 8.72 5.14 18.03
N ARG A 81 9.77 5.04 18.86
CA ARG A 81 10.24 6.18 19.65
C ARG A 81 10.94 7.14 18.71
N GLY A 82 10.36 8.32 18.54
CA GLY A 82 11.11 9.53 18.19
C GLY A 82 11.81 10.09 19.41
#